data_AF-A0A1V5ZVL0-F1
#
_entry.id   AF-A0A1V5ZVL0-F1
#
_cell.length_a   1.000
_cell.length_b   1.000
_cell.length_c   1.000
_cell.angle_alpha   90.00
_cell.angle_beta   90.00
_cell.angle_gamma   90.00
#
_symmetry.space_group_name_H-M   'P 1'
#
loop_
_entity.id
_entity.type
_entity.pdbx_description
1 polymer ?
#
loop_
_entity_poly.entity_id
_entity_poly.type
_entity_poly.pdbx_seq_one_letter_code
_entity_poly.pdbx_strand_id
1 'polypeptide(L)'
;MKFRELRADEIECRIGQIGKNGNGLSLLLYKTARCDMDLLDEVVGPENWQREHYECKGNLFCRVGINTNYNVPESVNWVYKSDCGSESNTEKEKGEASDSFKRACVNWGIGRELYTAPFIWVTDCKIENSKCHDKFVVSNISYKDSKITELTIKNEKTGNVVFEMNKISNNKKKEAVNDIICTKCGKPIMMLTGKDNKLYSAGEVAKLCKGMCKECYEVTKNERKNTVPKYIP
;
A
#
# COMPACT_ATOMS: atom_id res chain seq x y z
N MET A 1 -9.24 22.86 12.34
CA MET A 1 -8.71 22.52 11.00
C MET A 1 -7.78 21.32 11.12
N LYS A 2 -8.06 20.25 10.38
CA LYS A 2 -7.21 19.06 10.26
C LYS A 2 -7.26 18.60 8.80
N PHE A 3 -6.10 18.42 8.17
CA PHE A 3 -6.01 17.82 6.84
C PHE A 3 -6.04 16.30 6.97
N ARG A 4 -6.77 15.64 6.06
CA ARG A 4 -6.78 14.17 5.96
C ARG A 4 -5.48 13.65 5.38
N GLU A 5 -5.20 12.37 5.60
CA GLU A 5 -4.14 11.66 4.90
C GLU A 5 -4.42 11.56 3.38
N LEU A 6 -3.34 11.48 2.59
CA LEU A 6 -3.38 11.35 1.15
C LEU A 6 -3.98 10.01 0.72
N ARG A 7 -4.76 10.03 -0.36
CA ARG A 7 -5.21 8.82 -1.04
C ARG A 7 -4.11 8.25 -1.93
N ALA A 8 -4.23 6.98 -2.29
CA ALA A 8 -3.26 6.30 -3.15
C ALA A 8 -3.05 7.02 -4.50
N ASP A 9 -4.12 7.57 -5.09
CA ASP A 9 -4.11 8.30 -6.36
C ASP A 9 -3.54 9.73 -6.26
N GLU A 10 -3.34 10.24 -5.04
CA GLU A 10 -2.74 11.56 -4.78
C GLU A 10 -1.22 11.48 -4.58
N ILE A 11 -0.66 10.26 -4.58
CA ILE A 11 0.76 9.99 -4.32
C ILE A 11 1.44 9.50 -5.59
N GLU A 12 2.50 10.18 -5.97
CA GLU A 12 3.37 9.80 -7.09
C GLU A 12 4.63 9.05 -6.60
N CYS A 13 5.17 8.18 -7.46
CA CYS A 13 6.41 7.43 -7.23
C CYS A 13 7.53 7.88 -8.18
N ARG A 14 8.70 8.23 -7.62
CA ARG A 14 9.81 8.88 -8.31
C ARG A 14 11.00 8.02 -8.09
N ILE A 15 11.66 7.73 -9.19
CA ILE A 15 12.92 7.03 -9.17
C ILE A 15 13.93 7.90 -8.42
N GLY A 16 14.40 7.37 -7.30
CA GLY A 16 15.50 7.92 -6.53
C GLY A 16 16.81 7.44 -7.11
N GLN A 17 17.46 6.52 -6.42
CA GLN A 17 18.74 5.97 -6.82
C GLN A 17 18.56 4.68 -7.63
N ILE A 18 19.22 4.58 -8.78
CA ILE A 18 19.37 3.33 -9.51
C ILE A 18 20.62 2.61 -8.97
N GLY A 19 20.49 1.31 -8.68
CA GLY A 19 21.59 0.48 -8.20
C GLY A 19 22.74 0.45 -9.20
N LYS A 20 23.98 0.48 -8.71
CA LYS A 20 25.20 0.54 -9.56
C LYS A 20 25.28 -0.59 -10.59
N ASN A 21 24.74 -1.76 -10.25
CA ASN A 21 24.75 -2.94 -11.11
C ASN A 21 23.48 -3.08 -11.96
N GLY A 22 22.60 -2.07 -11.97
CA GLY A 22 21.32 -2.13 -12.67
C GLY A 22 20.34 -3.17 -12.10
N ASN A 23 20.55 -3.62 -10.86
CA ASN A 23 19.79 -4.69 -10.23
C ASN A 23 18.48 -4.23 -9.56
N GLY A 24 18.20 -2.93 -9.61
CA GLY A 24 17.02 -2.33 -9.02
C GLY A 24 17.15 -0.84 -8.85
N LEU A 25 16.12 -0.23 -8.29
CA LEU A 25 16.05 1.19 -8.00
C LEU A 25 15.28 1.46 -6.70
N SER A 26 15.54 2.60 -6.07
CA SER A 26 14.71 3.10 -4.99
C SER A 26 13.59 3.99 -5.53
N LEU A 27 12.44 3.95 -4.85
CA LEU A 27 11.35 4.89 -5.09
C LEU A 27 11.17 5.82 -3.90
N LEU A 28 10.84 7.06 -4.21
CA LEU A 28 10.42 8.09 -3.27
C LEU A 28 8.94 8.38 -3.49
N LEU A 29 8.18 8.55 -2.42
CA LEU A 29 6.79 9.00 -2.47
C LEU A 29 6.71 10.52 -2.35
N TYR A 30 5.91 11.15 -3.19
CA TYR A 30 5.71 12.61 -3.18
C TYR A 30 4.29 12.92 -3.65
N LYS A 31 3.84 14.12 -3.31
CA LYS A 31 2.61 14.71 -3.83
C LYS A 31 2.94 15.83 -4.81
N THR A 32 1.98 16.13 -5.67
CA THR A 32 2.04 17.31 -6.55
C THR A 32 1.60 18.56 -5.81
N ALA A 33 1.90 19.73 -6.36
CA ALA A 33 1.34 20.99 -5.85
C ALA A 33 -0.19 21.07 -6.04
N ARG A 34 -0.77 20.34 -7.01
CA ARG A 34 -2.22 20.31 -7.23
C ARG A 34 -2.91 19.59 -6.07
N CYS A 35 -2.34 18.48 -5.62
CA CYS A 35 -2.83 17.77 -4.44
C CYS A 35 -2.91 18.67 -3.20
N ASP A 36 -1.94 19.57 -2.99
CA ASP A 36 -2.01 20.56 -1.91
C ASP A 36 -3.14 21.57 -2.11
N MET A 37 -3.33 22.07 -3.33
CA MET A 37 -4.42 23.01 -3.66
C MET A 37 -5.78 22.35 -3.43
N ASP A 38 -5.97 21.13 -3.93
CA ASP A 38 -7.20 20.38 -3.80
C ASP A 38 -7.54 20.12 -2.33
N LEU A 39 -6.54 19.81 -1.49
CA LEU A 39 -6.73 19.62 -0.05
C LEU A 39 -7.02 20.93 0.70
N LEU A 40 -6.43 22.05 0.28
CA LEU A 40 -6.74 23.37 0.83
C LEU A 40 -8.20 23.74 0.48
N ASP A 41 -8.59 23.59 -0.78
CA ASP A 41 -9.97 23.80 -1.24
C ASP A 41 -10.96 22.91 -0.49
N GLU A 42 -10.64 21.62 -0.31
CA GLU A 42 -11.48 20.65 0.39
C GLU A 42 -11.69 21.02 1.87
N VAL A 43 -10.65 21.47 2.58
CA VAL A 43 -10.67 21.61 4.05
C VAL A 43 -11.08 23.00 4.51
N VAL A 44 -10.63 24.04 3.81
CA VAL A 44 -10.91 25.43 4.20
C VAL A 44 -11.74 26.20 3.18
N GLY A 45 -11.88 25.71 1.95
CA GLY A 45 -12.54 26.41 0.86
C GLY A 45 -11.58 27.30 0.06
N PRO A 46 -11.78 27.44 -1.26
CA PRO A 46 -10.86 28.13 -2.16
C PRO A 46 -10.65 29.61 -1.83
N GLU A 47 -11.59 30.26 -1.15
CA GLU A 47 -11.51 31.65 -0.71
C GLU A 47 -10.76 31.85 0.62
N ASN A 48 -10.45 30.77 1.36
CA ASN A 48 -9.91 30.82 2.72
C ASN A 48 -8.44 30.40 2.83
N TRP A 49 -7.76 30.27 1.69
CA TRP A 49 -6.31 30.14 1.65
C TRP A 49 -5.72 31.06 0.59
N GLN A 50 -4.46 31.43 0.79
CA GLN A 50 -3.70 32.22 -0.17
C GLN A 50 -2.24 31.80 -0.13
N ARG A 51 -1.52 32.07 -1.22
CA ARG A 51 -0.09 31.83 -1.29
C ARG A 51 0.63 33.01 -1.91
N GLU A 52 1.88 33.19 -1.51
CA GLU A 52 2.76 34.20 -2.06
C GLU A 52 4.19 33.68 -2.09
N HIS A 53 4.87 33.95 -3.19
CA HIS A 53 6.30 33.68 -3.36
C HIS A 53 7.10 34.95 -3.10
N TYR A 54 8.18 34.83 -2.35
CA TYR A 54 9.06 35.94 -2.01
C TYR A 54 10.50 35.44 -1.87
N GLU A 55 11.46 36.30 -2.15
CA GLU A 55 12.87 35.97 -1.94
C GLU A 55 13.29 36.22 -0.49
N CYS A 56 14.04 35.29 0.09
CA CYS A 56 14.67 35.48 1.40
C CYS A 56 16.07 34.88 1.39
N LYS A 57 17.08 35.72 1.63
CA LYS A 57 18.51 35.34 1.62
C LYS A 57 18.93 34.65 0.31
N GLY A 58 18.42 35.11 -0.83
CA GLY A 58 18.75 34.57 -2.15
C GLY A 58 18.11 33.22 -2.49
N ASN A 59 17.13 32.74 -1.69
CA ASN A 59 16.32 31.57 -2.03
C ASN A 59 14.86 31.97 -2.22
N LEU A 60 14.13 31.25 -3.07
CA LEU A 60 12.70 31.43 -3.23
C LEU A 60 11.95 30.74 -2.08
N PHE A 61 11.21 31.52 -1.31
CA PHE A 61 10.28 31.05 -0.29
C PHE A 61 8.86 31.13 -0.81
N CYS A 62 8.00 30.28 -0.26
CA CYS A 62 6.57 30.41 -0.37
C CYS A 62 5.98 30.53 1.03
N ARG A 63 5.05 31.47 1.23
CA ARG A 63 4.16 31.49 2.39
C ARG A 63 2.77 31.05 1.98
N VAL A 64 2.16 30.18 2.77
CA VAL A 64 0.76 29.77 2.64
C VAL A 64 0.00 30.30 3.84
N GLY A 65 -0.96 31.18 3.58
CA GLY A 65 -1.86 31.77 4.55
C GLY A 65 -3.19 31.04 4.58
N ILE A 66 -3.72 30.76 5.77
CA ILE A 66 -5.06 30.22 5.96
C ILE A 66 -5.84 31.15 6.89
N ASN A 67 -7.08 31.48 6.52
CA ASN A 67 -8.00 32.20 7.38
C ASN A 67 -8.46 31.25 8.48
N THR A 68 -7.95 31.36 9.70
CA THR A 68 -8.31 30.42 10.79
C THR A 68 -9.75 30.59 11.29
N ASN A 69 -10.38 31.72 10.93
CA ASN A 69 -11.76 32.05 11.28
C ASN A 69 -12.70 31.89 10.08
N TYR A 70 -12.34 31.05 9.09
CA TYR A 70 -13.15 30.81 7.89
C TYR A 70 -14.61 30.39 8.15
N ASN A 71 -14.90 29.83 9.32
CA ASN A 71 -16.26 29.48 9.73
C ASN A 71 -17.04 30.65 10.39
N VAL A 72 -16.43 31.84 10.51
CA VAL A 72 -16.99 33.04 11.14
C VAL A 72 -16.96 34.18 10.11
N PRO A 73 -18.07 34.44 9.39
CA PRO A 73 -18.08 35.33 8.22
C PRO A 73 -17.57 36.76 8.46
N GLU A 74 -17.76 37.30 9.66
CA GLU A 74 -17.39 38.67 10.02
C GLU A 74 -15.95 38.81 10.54
N SER A 75 -15.20 37.70 10.66
CA SER A 75 -13.87 37.69 11.25
C SER A 75 -12.86 37.02 10.32
N VAL A 76 -11.88 37.80 9.86
CA VAL A 76 -10.77 37.30 9.06
C VAL A 76 -9.51 37.28 9.94
N ASN A 77 -8.88 36.11 10.06
CA ASN A 77 -7.61 35.98 10.76
C ASN A 77 -6.64 35.11 9.96
N TRP A 78 -5.72 35.76 9.24
CA TRP A 78 -4.72 35.08 8.43
C TRP A 78 -3.52 34.64 9.28
N VAL A 79 -3.28 33.34 9.33
CA VAL A 79 -2.03 32.78 9.86
C VAL A 79 -1.23 32.26 8.69
N TYR A 80 0.08 32.55 8.66
CA TYR A 80 0.98 32.15 7.57
C TYR A 80 2.02 31.14 8.05
N LYS A 81 2.37 30.20 7.17
CA LYS A 81 3.54 29.33 7.32
C LYS A 81 4.36 29.36 6.05
N SER A 82 5.68 29.40 6.20
CA SER A 82 6.61 29.53 5.08
C SER A 82 7.66 28.45 5.05
N ASP A 83 8.18 28.15 3.86
CA ASP A 83 9.35 27.31 3.65
C ASP A 83 10.06 27.68 2.34
N CYS A 84 11.33 27.30 2.21
CA CYS A 84 12.10 27.49 0.98
C CYS A 84 11.99 26.29 0.05
N GLY A 85 12.14 26.52 -1.24
CA GLY A 85 12.23 25.47 -2.25
C GLY A 85 13.67 25.06 -2.50
N SER A 86 13.86 23.95 -3.20
CA SER A 86 15.13 23.61 -3.84
C SER A 86 14.98 23.58 -5.35
N GLU A 87 15.98 24.07 -6.07
CA GLU A 87 16.00 24.05 -7.54
C GLU A 87 15.84 22.63 -8.10
N SER A 88 15.10 22.50 -9.20
CA SER A 88 15.04 21.24 -9.96
C SER A 88 16.07 21.21 -11.09
N ASN A 89 16.46 19.99 -11.52
CA ASN A 89 17.48 19.81 -12.58
C ASN A 89 16.98 20.11 -14.01
N THR A 90 15.66 20.11 -14.25
CA THR A 90 15.07 20.23 -15.59
C THR A 90 14.40 21.57 -15.85
N GLU A 91 13.76 22.18 -14.84
CA GLU A 91 13.12 23.51 -14.92
C GLU A 91 13.31 24.19 -13.55
N LYS A 92 14.47 24.83 -13.35
CA LYS A 92 14.94 25.30 -12.04
C LYS A 92 13.89 26.14 -11.30
N GLU A 93 13.42 27.21 -11.94
CA GLU A 93 12.49 28.19 -11.35
C GLU A 93 11.12 27.60 -11.03
N LYS A 94 10.52 26.86 -11.97
CA LYS A 94 9.20 26.22 -11.76
C LYS A 94 9.25 25.12 -10.71
N GLY A 95 10.38 24.40 -10.65
CA GLY A 95 10.65 23.38 -9.66
C GLY A 95 10.75 23.98 -8.25
N GLU A 96 11.53 25.04 -8.09
CA GLU A 96 11.73 25.73 -6.81
C GLU A 96 10.42 26.36 -6.28
N ALA A 97 9.65 27.01 -7.15
CA ALA A 97 8.36 27.60 -6.78
C ALA A 97 7.34 26.54 -6.32
N SER A 98 7.30 25.39 -7.00
CA SER A 98 6.42 24.28 -6.60
C SER A 98 6.89 23.60 -5.32
N ASP A 99 8.19 23.44 -5.15
CA ASP A 99 8.78 22.79 -3.97
C ASP A 99 8.57 23.63 -2.71
N SER A 100 8.86 24.94 -2.76
CA SER A 100 8.62 25.88 -1.66
C SER A 100 7.14 25.86 -1.21
N PHE A 101 6.19 25.87 -2.16
CA PHE A 101 4.77 25.78 -1.86
C PHE A 101 4.40 24.46 -1.17
N LYS A 102 4.84 23.32 -1.73
CA LYS A 102 4.57 22.00 -1.13
C LYS A 102 5.13 21.89 0.28
N ARG A 103 6.30 22.46 0.55
CA ARG A 103 6.97 22.48 1.86
C ARG A 103 6.27 23.40 2.85
N ALA A 104 5.81 24.57 2.43
CA ALA A 104 4.95 25.43 3.25
C ALA A 104 3.65 24.72 3.65
N CYS A 105 3.05 23.92 2.76
CA CYS A 105 1.88 23.09 3.04
C CYS A 105 2.16 21.96 4.06
N VAL A 106 3.37 21.39 4.08
CA VAL A 106 3.78 20.42 5.12
C VAL A 106 3.74 21.05 6.52
N ASN A 107 4.10 22.33 6.64
CA ASN A 107 4.00 23.06 7.92
C ASN A 107 2.55 23.18 8.41
N TRP A 108 1.56 23.14 7.50
CA TRP A 108 0.13 23.06 7.82
C TRP A 108 -0.37 21.67 8.21
N GLY A 109 0.35 20.63 7.82
CA GLY A 109 -0.04 19.23 8.10
C GLY A 109 -0.16 18.37 6.84
N ILE A 110 -0.12 18.96 5.65
CA ILE A 110 -0.43 18.25 4.40
C ILE A 110 0.74 17.36 3.99
N GLY A 111 0.47 16.05 3.83
CA GLY A 111 1.45 15.07 3.35
C GLY A 111 2.58 14.75 4.34
N ARG A 112 2.40 15.00 5.64
CA ARG A 112 3.40 14.65 6.67
C ARG A 112 3.63 13.15 6.81
N GLU A 113 2.60 12.37 6.55
CA GLU A 113 2.63 10.92 6.52
C GLU A 113 3.64 10.37 5.48
N LEU A 114 3.95 11.12 4.42
CA LEU A 114 4.94 10.69 3.41
C LEU A 114 6.36 10.56 4.00
N TYR A 115 6.67 11.28 5.08
CA TYR A 115 7.94 11.15 5.80
C TYR A 115 8.06 9.84 6.60
N THR A 116 6.98 9.08 6.68
CA THR A 116 6.93 7.77 7.36
C THR A 116 7.05 6.61 6.37
N ALA A 117 7.24 6.90 5.07
CA ALA A 117 7.38 5.91 4.04
C ALA A 117 8.59 4.98 4.32
N PRO A 118 8.45 3.66 4.07
CA PRO A 118 9.57 2.74 4.21
C PRO A 118 10.61 2.99 3.11
N PHE A 119 11.78 2.37 3.24
CA PHE A 119 12.70 2.27 2.11
C PHE A 119 12.10 1.35 1.03
N ILE A 120 11.72 1.93 -0.11
CA ILE A 120 11.11 1.21 -1.23
C ILE A 120 12.20 0.83 -2.22
N TRP A 121 12.49 -0.46 -2.32
CA TRP A 121 13.41 -1.01 -3.33
C TRP A 121 12.67 -1.89 -4.32
N VAL A 122 12.82 -1.60 -5.61
CA VAL A 122 12.16 -2.30 -6.72
C VAL A 122 13.22 -2.97 -7.59
N THR A 123 13.03 -4.27 -7.84
CA THR A 123 13.87 -5.06 -8.75
C THR A 123 13.13 -5.45 -10.04
N ASP A 124 11.80 -5.52 -10.01
CA ASP A 124 10.97 -5.82 -11.18
C ASP A 124 10.70 -4.52 -11.99
N CYS A 125 11.74 -4.07 -12.69
CA CYS A 125 11.69 -2.89 -13.55
C CYS A 125 12.70 -2.98 -14.68
N LYS A 126 12.45 -2.25 -15.77
CA LYS A 126 13.36 -2.18 -16.91
C LYS A 126 14.37 -1.06 -16.69
N ILE A 127 15.61 -1.46 -16.41
CA ILE A 127 16.76 -0.55 -16.28
C ILE A 127 17.65 -0.73 -17.50
N GLU A 128 17.81 0.31 -18.30
CA GLU A 128 18.68 0.35 -19.48
C GLU A 128 19.63 1.55 -19.35
N ASN A 129 20.94 1.33 -19.51
CA ASN A 129 21.96 2.38 -19.42
C ASN A 129 21.83 3.27 -18.17
N SER A 130 21.59 2.65 -17.01
CA SER A 130 21.38 3.32 -15.71
C SER A 130 20.19 4.29 -15.71
N LYS A 131 19.19 4.08 -16.56
CA LYS A 131 17.92 4.80 -16.59
C LYS A 131 16.78 3.80 -16.54
N CYS A 132 15.68 4.19 -15.88
CA CYS A 132 14.43 3.46 -15.91
C CYS A 132 13.33 4.41 -16.37
N HIS A 133 12.54 3.96 -17.33
CA HIS A 133 11.42 4.73 -17.89
C HIS A 133 10.05 4.16 -17.48
N ASP A 134 10.06 3.13 -16.64
CA ASP A 134 8.83 2.58 -16.07
C ASP A 134 8.19 3.62 -15.14
N LYS A 135 6.86 3.60 -15.12
CA LYS A 135 6.05 4.40 -14.21
C LYS A 135 5.51 3.50 -13.12
N PHE A 136 5.53 4.02 -11.90
CA PHE A 136 5.07 3.31 -10.72
C PHE A 136 3.93 4.09 -10.07
N VAL A 137 2.92 3.36 -9.61
CA VAL A 137 1.72 3.94 -9.00
C VAL A 137 1.45 3.27 -7.67
N VAL A 138 1.05 4.06 -6.68
CA VAL A 138 0.53 3.54 -5.41
C VAL A 138 -0.86 2.99 -5.67
N SER A 139 -1.05 1.69 -5.41
CA SER A 139 -2.33 1.01 -5.63
C SER A 139 -3.11 0.76 -4.34
N ASN A 140 -2.42 0.73 -3.20
CA ASN A 140 -3.02 0.65 -1.88
C ASN A 140 -2.12 1.36 -0.87
N ILE A 141 -2.73 2.07 0.08
CA ILE A 141 -2.04 2.69 1.21
C ILE A 141 -2.97 2.76 2.42
N SER A 142 -2.44 2.42 3.60
CA SER A 142 -3.18 2.45 4.86
C SER A 142 -2.36 3.16 5.94
N TYR A 143 -3.06 3.87 6.83
CA TYR A 143 -2.43 4.68 7.87
C TYR A 143 -2.88 4.29 9.27
N LYS A 144 -1.97 4.42 10.24
CA LYS A 144 -2.28 4.41 11.67
C LYS A 144 -1.48 5.52 12.34
N ASP A 145 -2.16 6.39 13.08
CA ASP A 145 -1.55 7.54 13.77
C ASP A 145 -0.71 8.42 12.81
N SER A 146 -1.24 8.63 11.59
CA SER A 146 -0.59 9.34 10.47
C SER A 146 0.77 8.77 10.04
N LYS A 147 0.99 7.47 10.30
CA LYS A 147 2.11 6.68 9.79
C LYS A 147 1.64 5.66 8.77
N ILE A 148 2.38 5.51 7.67
CA ILE A 148 2.14 4.49 6.66
C ILE A 148 2.34 3.12 7.30
N THR A 149 1.31 2.29 7.22
CA THR A 149 1.32 0.92 7.74
C THR A 149 1.25 -0.11 6.62
N GLU A 150 0.50 0.16 5.55
CA GLU A 150 0.45 -0.70 4.37
C GLU A 150 0.75 0.15 3.15
N LEU A 151 1.46 -0.44 2.18
CA LEU A 151 1.82 0.23 0.94
C LEU A 151 2.02 -0.80 -0.17
N THR A 152 1.25 -0.71 -1.24
CA THR A 152 1.39 -1.57 -2.43
C THR A 152 1.63 -0.71 -3.65
N ILE A 153 2.76 -0.90 -4.31
CA ILE A 153 3.14 -0.17 -5.53
C ILE A 153 3.14 -1.12 -6.71
N LYS A 154 2.57 -0.67 -7.83
CA LYS A 154 2.52 -1.41 -9.08
C LYS A 154 3.30 -0.68 -10.18
N ASN A 155 3.84 -1.44 -11.12
CA ASN A 155 4.25 -0.90 -12.41
C ASN A 155 2.98 -0.60 -13.22
N GLU A 156 2.81 0.65 -13.64
CA GLU A 156 1.61 1.13 -14.33
C GLU A 156 1.36 0.37 -15.64
N LYS A 157 2.42 0.06 -16.39
CA LYS A 157 2.32 -0.56 -17.70
C LYS A 157 2.02 -2.07 -17.62
N THR A 158 2.68 -2.78 -16.70
CA THR A 158 2.53 -4.24 -16.59
C THR A 158 1.41 -4.64 -15.63
N GLY A 159 1.02 -3.76 -14.71
CA GLY A 159 0.08 -4.06 -13.62
C GLY A 159 0.69 -4.91 -12.51
N ASN A 160 1.96 -5.32 -12.62
CA ASN A 160 2.63 -6.15 -11.62
C ASN A 160 2.86 -5.35 -10.33
N VAL A 161 2.65 -6.02 -9.20
CA VAL A 161 3.06 -5.49 -7.88
C VAL A 161 4.58 -5.56 -7.79
N VAL A 162 5.22 -4.40 -7.67
CA VAL A 162 6.68 -4.28 -7.62
C VAL A 162 7.22 -4.05 -6.21
N PHE A 163 6.34 -3.61 -5.29
CA PHE A 163 6.66 -3.44 -3.88
C PHE A 163 5.42 -3.61 -3.02
N GLU A 164 5.60 -4.24 -1.86
CA GLU A 164 4.55 -4.45 -0.86
C GLU A 164 5.17 -4.36 0.54
N MET A 165 4.74 -3.35 1.31
CA MET A 165 5.01 -3.18 2.72
C MET A 165 3.93 -3.91 3.52
N ASN A 166 4.32 -4.52 4.65
CA ASN A 166 3.49 -5.49 5.35
C ASN A 166 3.02 -6.57 4.39
N LYS A 167 4.01 -7.26 3.78
CA LYS A 167 3.78 -8.62 3.33
C LYS A 167 3.11 -9.33 4.51
N ILE A 168 1.81 -9.60 4.41
CA ILE A 168 1.32 -10.83 5.01
C ILE A 168 2.30 -11.85 4.46
N SER A 169 3.10 -12.45 5.34
CA SER A 169 4.05 -13.47 4.95
C SER A 169 3.27 -14.49 4.14
N ASN A 170 3.32 -14.38 2.82
CA ASN A 170 2.79 -15.36 1.88
C ASN A 170 3.75 -16.55 1.87
N ASN A 171 4.03 -17.07 3.07
CA ASN A 171 4.29 -18.48 3.31
C ASN A 171 2.97 -19.27 3.42
N LYS A 172 1.85 -18.70 2.96
CA LYS A 172 0.73 -19.51 2.50
C LYS A 172 0.87 -19.64 0.99
N LYS A 173 1.36 -20.81 0.57
CA LYS A 173 1.05 -21.38 -0.73
C LYS A 173 -0.40 -21.03 -1.06
N LYS A 174 -0.64 -20.45 -2.25
CA LYS A 174 -1.98 -20.40 -2.85
C LYS A 174 -2.46 -21.84 -3.03
N GLU A 175 -3.03 -22.43 -2.00
CA GLU A 175 -3.91 -23.58 -2.12
C GLU A 175 -5.31 -23.00 -2.30
N ALA A 176 -5.83 -23.13 -3.52
CA ALA A 176 -7.22 -22.87 -3.82
C ALA A 176 -8.08 -23.69 -2.86
N VAL A 177 -8.81 -23.01 -1.97
CA VAL A 177 -9.86 -23.62 -1.17
C VAL A 177 -11.01 -23.94 -2.12
N ASN A 178 -10.97 -25.13 -2.72
CA ASN A 178 -12.17 -25.77 -3.23
C ASN A 178 -12.87 -26.39 -2.01
N ASP A 179 -14.03 -25.87 -1.63
CA ASP A 179 -14.86 -26.36 -0.53
C ASP A 179 -15.44 -27.76 -0.86
N ILE A 180 -14.60 -28.79 -0.78
CA ILE A 180 -15.05 -30.18 -0.89
C ILE A 180 -15.67 -30.57 0.45
N ILE A 181 -16.96 -30.83 0.46
CA ILE A 181 -17.71 -31.14 1.69
C ILE A 181 -17.70 -32.65 1.97
N CYS A 182 -17.50 -33.02 3.23
CA CYS A 182 -17.59 -34.40 3.70
C CYS A 182 -19.02 -34.92 3.58
N THR A 183 -19.20 -36.04 2.88
CA THR A 183 -20.51 -36.68 2.68
C THR A 183 -21.15 -37.24 3.96
N LYS A 184 -20.39 -37.44 5.05
CA LYS A 184 -20.91 -37.99 6.33
C LYS A 184 -21.27 -36.91 7.34
N CYS A 185 -20.44 -35.87 7.51
CA CYS A 185 -20.64 -34.85 8.55
C CYS A 185 -20.99 -33.46 8.01
N GLY A 186 -21.00 -33.26 6.69
CA GLY A 186 -21.33 -31.96 6.08
C GLY A 186 -20.29 -30.86 6.30
N LYS A 187 -19.14 -31.17 6.92
CA LYS A 187 -18.05 -30.21 7.16
C LYS A 187 -17.06 -30.19 5.98
N PRO A 188 -16.36 -29.06 5.73
CA PRO A 188 -15.30 -29.01 4.73
C PRO A 188 -14.21 -30.06 5.01
N ILE A 189 -13.77 -30.76 3.96
CA ILE A 189 -12.63 -31.67 4.03
C ILE A 189 -11.37 -30.83 4.04
N MET A 190 -10.64 -30.90 5.14
CA MET A 190 -9.38 -30.20 5.30
C MET A 190 -8.22 -31.01 4.72
N MET A 191 -7.16 -30.28 4.36
CA MET A 191 -5.87 -30.83 3.96
C MET A 191 -5.23 -31.53 5.16
N LEU A 192 -4.47 -32.60 4.92
CA LEU A 192 -3.84 -33.34 6.02
C LEU A 192 -2.46 -33.87 5.63
N THR A 193 -1.57 -33.93 6.61
CA THR A 193 -0.26 -34.55 6.46
C THR A 193 -0.36 -36.04 6.78
N GLY A 194 0.08 -36.89 5.85
CA GLY A 194 0.14 -38.33 6.04
C GLY A 194 1.28 -38.76 6.96
N LYS A 195 1.30 -40.05 7.31
CA LYS A 195 2.40 -40.64 8.11
C LYS A 195 3.74 -40.67 7.37
N ASP A 196 3.70 -40.49 6.05
CA ASP A 196 4.82 -40.35 5.13
C ASP A 196 5.36 -38.91 5.04
N ASN A 197 4.91 -38.00 5.92
CA ASN A 197 5.22 -36.57 5.89
C ASN A 197 4.77 -35.85 4.59
N LYS A 198 3.96 -36.50 3.75
CA LYS A 198 3.41 -35.90 2.54
C LYS A 198 2.15 -35.10 2.87
N LEU A 199 2.03 -33.92 2.29
CA LEU A 199 0.81 -33.10 2.38
C LEU A 199 -0.20 -33.58 1.34
N TYR A 200 -1.42 -33.89 1.77
CA TYR A 200 -2.55 -34.26 0.93
C TYR A 200 -3.57 -33.14 0.88
N SER A 201 -3.93 -32.72 -0.33
CA SER A 201 -4.97 -31.72 -0.58
C SER A 201 -6.37 -32.24 -0.24
N ALA A 202 -7.34 -31.34 -0.01
CA ALA A 202 -8.73 -31.71 0.27
C ALA A 202 -9.31 -32.68 -0.78
N GLY A 203 -8.96 -32.52 -2.06
CA GLY A 203 -9.40 -33.42 -3.14
C GLY A 203 -8.75 -34.80 -3.09
N GLU A 204 -7.46 -34.89 -2.73
CA GLU A 204 -6.78 -36.17 -2.53
C GLU A 204 -7.31 -36.90 -1.30
N VAL A 205 -7.58 -36.17 -0.22
CA VAL A 205 -8.22 -36.70 0.98
C VAL A 205 -9.60 -37.24 0.65
N ALA A 206 -10.43 -36.48 -0.06
CA ALA A 206 -11.75 -36.92 -0.48
C ALA A 206 -11.66 -38.19 -1.35
N LYS A 207 -10.71 -38.28 -2.29
CA LYS A 207 -10.51 -39.49 -3.11
C LYS A 207 -10.13 -40.71 -2.25
N LEU A 208 -9.15 -40.55 -1.36
CA LEU A 208 -8.66 -41.65 -0.50
C LEU A 208 -9.70 -42.09 0.54
N CYS A 209 -10.49 -41.15 1.05
CA CYS A 209 -11.47 -41.36 2.10
C CYS A 209 -12.90 -41.52 1.54
N LYS A 210 -13.07 -41.82 0.24
CA LYS A 210 -14.37 -42.08 -0.42
C LYS A 210 -15.41 -40.96 -0.21
N GLY A 211 -15.00 -39.72 -0.39
CA GLY A 211 -15.84 -38.52 -0.24
C GLY A 211 -16.03 -38.05 1.21
N MET A 212 -15.40 -38.69 2.18
CA MET A 212 -15.49 -38.33 3.60
C MET A 212 -14.21 -37.63 4.10
N CYS A 213 -14.31 -36.89 5.21
CA CYS A 213 -13.14 -36.50 5.97
C CYS A 213 -12.50 -37.72 6.65
N LYS A 214 -11.23 -37.61 7.02
CA LYS A 214 -10.44 -38.71 7.61
C LYS A 214 -11.08 -39.29 8.87
N GLU A 215 -11.61 -38.44 9.75
CA GLU A 215 -12.28 -38.86 10.98
C GLU A 215 -13.51 -39.72 10.68
N CYS A 216 -14.38 -39.22 9.80
CA CYS A 216 -15.58 -39.95 9.38
C CYS A 216 -15.24 -41.28 8.69
N TYR A 217 -14.16 -41.30 7.89
CA TYR A 217 -13.69 -42.51 7.23
C TYR A 217 -13.19 -43.56 8.23
N GLU A 218 -12.37 -43.19 9.20
CA GLU A 218 -11.85 -44.13 10.21
C GLU A 218 -12.95 -44.67 11.12
N VAL A 219 -13.93 -43.84 11.51
CA VAL A 219 -15.12 -44.31 12.24
C VAL A 219 -15.87 -45.36 11.43
N THR A 220 -16.14 -45.07 10.15
CA THR A 220 -16.86 -45.99 9.25
C THR A 220 -16.08 -47.28 8.99
N LYS A 221 -14.74 -47.21 8.94
CA LYS A 221 -13.86 -48.36 8.77
C LYS A 221 -13.85 -49.26 10.00
N ASN A 222 -13.90 -48.68 11.19
CA ASN A 222 -13.97 -49.43 12.45
C ASN A 222 -15.35 -50.07 12.67
N GLU A 223 -16.44 -49.39 12.29
CA GLU A 223 -17.80 -49.96 12.27
C GLU A 223 -17.90 -51.21 11.36
N ARG A 224 -17.22 -51.19 10.20
CA ARG A 224 -17.16 -52.35 9.28
C ARG A 224 -16.28 -53.51 9.77
N LYS A 225 -15.30 -53.25 10.65
CA LYS A 225 -14.47 -54.31 11.24
C LYS A 225 -15.19 -55.06 12.36
N ASN A 226 -16.06 -54.38 13.09
CA ASN A 226 -16.84 -54.97 14.19
C ASN A 226 -18.09 -55.74 13.74
N THR A 227 -18.37 -55.78 12.43
CA THR A 227 -19.54 -56.46 11.84
C THR A 227 -19.20 -57.77 11.13
N VAL A 228 -17.94 -58.22 11.18
CA VAL A 228 -17.58 -59.58 10.72
C VAL A 228 -17.99 -60.58 11.83
N PRO A 229 -18.90 -61.53 11.57
CA PRO A 229 -19.26 -62.53 12.58
C PRO A 229 -18.02 -63.35 12.95
N LYS A 230 -17.72 -63.46 14.24
CA LYS A 230 -16.85 -64.53 14.73
C LYS A 230 -17.61 -65.84 14.46
N TYR A 231 -17.19 -66.59 13.46
CA TYR A 231 -17.53 -68.01 13.38
C TYR A 231 -17.02 -68.66 14.66
N ILE A 232 -17.94 -69.18 15.47
CA ILE A 232 -17.67 -70.09 16.57
C ILE A 232 -17.48 -71.47 15.92
N PRO A 233 -16.48 -72.28 16.34
CA PRO A 233 -16.28 -73.63 15.82
C PRO A 233 -17.50 -74.53 16.05
#